data_AF-A0A7S1KY92-F1
#
_entry.id   AF-A0A7S1KY92-F1
#
_cell.length_a   1.000
_cell.length_b   1.000
_cell.length_c   1.000
_cell.angle_alpha   90.00
_cell.angle_beta   90.00
_cell.angle_gamma   90.00
#
_symmetry.space_group_name_H-M   'P 1'
#
loop_
_entity.id
_entity.type
_entity.pdbx_description
1 polymer ?
#
loop_
_entity_poly.entity_id
_entity_poly.type
_entity_poly.pdbx_seq_one_letter_code
_entity_poly.pdbx_strand_id
1 'polypeptide(L)'
;QDLQKLPPAAPLSERVVCVQGMNPSAYALQGTNCYLVGTGRRRLLVDTGEGVAAFHETLAEVLRVAGCDLAGIVLTHAHLDHMGGVPRLARERPGLPIWKLEPPEGLQTNCLGSWEDDLGPGDIW
;
A
#
# COMPACT_ATOMS: atom_id res chain seq x y z
N GLN A 1 -8.53 -14.67 21.25
CA GLN A 1 -7.28 -14.03 21.71
C GLN A 1 -7.53 -12.53 21.74
N ASP A 2 -7.10 -11.85 22.80
CA ASP A 2 -7.13 -10.38 22.86
C ASP A 2 -5.86 -9.86 22.15
N LEU A 3 -6.03 -9.18 21.03
CA LEU A 3 -4.91 -8.65 20.24
C LEU A 3 -4.56 -7.25 20.74
N GLN A 4 -3.27 -7.00 20.98
CA GLN A 4 -2.79 -5.68 21.39
C GLN A 4 -3.14 -4.64 20.31
N LYS A 5 -3.96 -3.63 20.64
CA LYS A 5 -4.31 -2.55 19.71
C LYS A 5 -3.06 -1.89 19.10
N LEU A 6 -2.99 -1.87 17.78
CA LEU A 6 -1.96 -1.17 17.03
C LEU A 6 -2.37 0.29 16.82
N PRO A 7 -1.43 1.25 16.91
CA PRO A 7 -1.69 2.64 16.53
C PRO A 7 -1.86 2.74 15.00
N PRO A 8 -2.55 3.78 14.48
CA PRO A 8 -2.71 3.98 13.04
C PRO A 8 -1.38 4.07 12.28
N ALA A 9 -0.32 4.59 12.91
CA ALA A 9 1.04 4.51 12.41
C ALA A 9 2.06 4.39 13.55
N ALA A 10 3.14 3.66 13.32
CA ALA A 10 4.24 3.53 14.28
C ALA A 10 5.60 3.38 13.58
N PRO A 11 6.65 4.08 14.03
CA PRO A 11 8.01 3.76 13.62
C PRO A 11 8.40 2.38 14.17
N LEU A 12 8.90 1.50 13.30
CA LEU A 12 9.44 0.19 13.67
C LEU A 12 10.97 0.21 13.74
N SER A 13 11.59 1.06 12.93
CA SER A 13 13.04 1.33 12.95
C SER A 13 13.31 2.72 12.36
N GLU A 14 14.58 3.13 12.31
CA GLU A 14 15.02 4.33 11.59
C GLU A 14 14.56 4.36 10.11
N ARG A 15 14.41 3.18 9.49
CA ARG A 15 14.12 3.02 8.06
C ARG A 15 12.67 2.66 7.75
N VAL A 16 11.88 2.28 8.75
CA VAL A 16 10.57 1.65 8.52
C VAL A 16 9.53 2.25 9.44
N VAL A 17 8.46 2.74 8.84
CA VAL A 17 7.23 3.13 9.53
C VAL A 17 6.11 2.20 9.06
N CYS A 18 5.41 1.58 10.00
CA CYS A 18 4.17 0.86 9.71
C CYS A 18 3.00 1.85 9.71
N VAL A 19 2.15 1.78 8.69
CA VAL A 19 0.89 2.51 8.54
C VAL A 19 -0.22 1.46 8.43
N GLN A 20 -1.15 1.45 9.37
CA GLN A 20 -2.26 0.52 9.37
C GLN A 20 -3.22 0.82 8.23
N GLY A 21 -3.65 -0.22 7.51
CA GLY A 21 -4.63 -0.16 6.43
C GLY A 21 -6.06 0.19 6.90
N MET A 22 -6.29 0.28 8.23
CA MET A 22 -7.58 0.64 8.84
C MET A 22 -8.75 -0.26 8.41
N ASN A 23 -8.46 -1.52 8.08
CA ASN A 23 -9.37 -2.53 7.56
C ASN A 23 -9.37 -3.81 8.43
N PRO A 24 -9.76 -3.75 9.72
CA PRO A 24 -9.78 -4.94 10.56
C PRO A 24 -10.79 -5.97 10.04
N SER A 25 -10.37 -7.23 9.92
CA SER A 25 -11.21 -8.32 9.44
C SER A 25 -10.71 -9.67 9.94
N ALA A 26 -11.48 -10.74 9.72
CA ALA A 26 -11.03 -12.10 10.05
C ALA A 26 -9.76 -12.52 9.28
N TYR A 27 -9.49 -11.89 8.13
CA TYR A 27 -8.36 -12.20 7.25
C TYR A 27 -7.21 -11.18 7.37
N ALA A 28 -7.51 -9.94 7.75
CA ALA A 28 -6.54 -8.87 7.96
C ALA A 28 -6.18 -8.62 9.44
N LEU A 29 -6.78 -9.38 10.37
CA LEU A 29 -6.67 -9.19 11.81
C LEU A 29 -7.04 -7.76 12.22
N GLN A 30 -6.05 -6.95 12.58
CA GLN A 30 -6.21 -5.57 13.05
C GLN A 30 -6.20 -4.56 11.90
N GLY A 31 -5.89 -5.02 10.69
CA GLY A 31 -5.72 -4.26 9.47
C GLY A 31 -4.45 -4.68 8.74
N THR A 32 -4.39 -4.41 7.44
CA THR A 32 -3.17 -4.64 6.65
C THR A 32 -2.03 -3.77 7.17
N ASN A 33 -0.86 -4.36 7.40
CA ASN A 33 0.33 -3.57 7.67
C ASN A 33 0.91 -3.06 6.35
N CYS A 34 0.79 -1.75 6.10
CA CYS A 34 1.50 -1.11 4.99
C CYS A 34 2.80 -0.49 5.52
N TYR A 35 3.87 -0.47 4.74
CA TYR A 35 5.17 -0.01 5.23
C TYR A 35 5.73 1.12 4.38
N LEU A 36 6.11 2.23 5.02
CA LEU A 36 6.92 3.27 4.42
C LEU A 36 8.40 2.98 4.70
N VAL A 37 9.17 2.73 3.65
CA VAL A 37 10.56 2.24 3.74
C VAL A 37 11.55 3.22 3.12
N GLY A 38 12.56 3.60 3.90
CA GLY A 38 13.68 4.46 3.50
C GLY A 38 13.96 5.57 4.51
N THR A 39 15.14 6.20 4.39
CA THR A 39 15.53 7.35 5.22
C THR A 39 15.45 8.68 4.47
N GLY A 40 15.46 8.65 3.14
CA GLY A 40 15.50 9.84 2.29
C GLY A 40 14.16 10.59 2.18
N ARG A 41 14.17 11.66 1.37
CA ARG A 41 12.99 12.48 1.03
C ARG A 41 12.00 11.78 0.09
N ARG A 42 12.41 10.67 -0.53
CA ARG A 42 11.57 9.80 -1.35
C ARG A 42 11.66 8.39 -0.78
N ARG A 43 10.52 7.75 -0.48
CA ARG A 43 10.44 6.46 0.21
C ARG A 43 9.49 5.50 -0.47
N LEU A 44 9.77 4.21 -0.41
CA LEU A 44 8.90 3.18 -0.98
C LEU A 44 7.71 2.93 -0.05
N LEU A 45 6.53 2.77 -0.64
CA LEU A 45 5.36 2.25 0.07
C LEU A 45 5.20 0.76 -0.27
N VAL A 46 5.15 -0.10 0.72
CA VAL A 46 4.83 -1.52 0.57
C VAL A 46 3.37 -1.73 0.95
N ASP A 47 2.58 -2.22 0.00
CA ASP A 47 1.12 -2.39 0.08
C ASP A 47 0.32 -1.09 0.37
N THR A 48 -0.99 -1.16 0.16
CA THR A 48 -1.87 0.02 0.12
C THR A 48 -3.22 -0.16 0.83
N GLY A 49 -3.38 -1.25 1.59
CA GLY A 49 -4.65 -1.55 2.26
C GLY A 49 -5.80 -1.81 1.29
N GLU A 50 -7.03 -1.81 1.80
CA GLU A 50 -8.28 -1.89 1.01
C GLU A 50 -8.70 -0.55 0.36
N GLY A 51 -7.90 0.51 0.51
CA GLY A 51 -8.23 1.84 -0.03
C GLY A 51 -9.23 2.64 0.82
N VAL A 52 -9.43 2.28 2.08
CA VAL A 52 -10.27 3.05 3.01
C VAL A 52 -9.72 4.46 3.23
N ALA A 53 -10.61 5.46 3.34
CA ALA A 53 -10.21 6.87 3.43
C ALA A 53 -9.24 7.17 4.58
N ALA A 54 -9.46 6.55 5.75
CA ALA A 54 -8.64 6.72 6.94
C ALA A 54 -7.18 6.26 6.75
N PHE A 55 -6.93 5.25 5.91
CA PHE A 55 -5.56 4.83 5.56
C PHE A 55 -4.83 5.95 4.80
N HIS A 56 -5.47 6.53 3.78
CA HIS A 56 -4.88 7.61 2.98
C HIS A 56 -4.65 8.88 3.79
N GLU A 57 -5.56 9.21 4.71
CA GLU A 57 -5.39 10.33 5.65
C GLU A 57 -4.18 10.09 6.57
N THR A 58 -4.07 8.90 7.13
CA THR A 58 -2.93 8.52 7.99
C THR A 58 -1.62 8.54 7.20
N LEU A 59 -1.60 7.99 5.99
CA LEU A 59 -0.42 8.00 5.12
C LEU A 59 0.00 9.44 4.77
N ALA A 60 -0.94 10.31 4.41
CA ALA A 60 -0.67 11.71 4.09
C ALA A 60 -0.06 12.44 5.30
N GLU A 61 -0.59 12.21 6.49
CA GLU A 61 -0.05 12.78 7.72
C GLU A 61 1.36 12.28 8.02
N VAL A 62 1.62 10.97 7.88
CA VAL A 62 2.96 10.38 8.06
C VAL A 62 3.97 11.00 7.10
N LEU A 63 3.62 11.12 5.81
CA LEU A 63 4.48 11.74 4.80
C LEU A 63 4.79 13.21 5.14
N ARG A 64 3.76 13.97 5.54
CA ARG A 64 3.86 15.37 5.93
C ARG A 64 4.78 15.56 7.14
N VAL A 65 4.58 14.80 8.20
CA VAL A 65 5.40 14.88 9.43
C VAL A 65 6.85 14.48 9.16
N ALA A 66 7.06 13.45 8.34
CA ALA A 66 8.39 13.00 7.97
C ALA A 66 9.10 13.91 6.94
N GLY A 67 8.40 14.86 6.33
CA GLY A 67 8.95 15.73 5.28
C GLY A 67 9.44 14.94 4.06
N CYS A 68 8.73 13.88 3.70
CA CYS A 68 9.08 12.99 2.59
C CYS A 68 7.87 12.74 1.67
N ASP A 69 8.13 12.16 0.50
CA ASP A 69 7.13 11.78 -0.48
C ASP A 69 7.39 10.35 -1.00
N LEU A 70 6.47 9.80 -1.78
CA LEU A 70 6.55 8.44 -2.29
C LEU A 70 7.53 8.34 -3.48
N ALA A 71 8.46 7.40 -3.42
CA ALA A 71 9.33 7.01 -4.52
C ALA A 71 8.62 6.09 -5.51
N GLY A 72 7.70 5.26 -5.00
CA GLY A 72 6.89 4.30 -5.73
C GLY A 72 6.22 3.33 -4.76
N ILE A 73 5.43 2.41 -5.30
CA ILE A 73 4.64 1.43 -4.55
C ILE A 73 5.15 0.03 -4.91
N VAL A 74 5.33 -0.83 -3.92
CA VAL A 74 5.63 -2.25 -4.09
C VAL A 74 4.45 -3.04 -3.54
N LEU A 75 3.81 -3.85 -4.38
CA LEU A 75 2.72 -4.73 -3.98
C LEU A 75 3.26 -6.13 -3.72
N THR A 76 2.89 -6.70 -2.58
CA THR A 76 3.29 -8.07 -2.22
C THR A 76 2.55 -9.12 -3.04
N HIS A 77 1.24 -8.92 -3.26
CA HIS A 77 0.36 -9.77 -4.07
C HIS A 77 -0.94 -9.02 -4.40
N ALA A 78 -1.85 -9.65 -5.16
CA ALA A 78 -3.08 -9.01 -5.64
C ALA A 78 -4.33 -9.32 -4.77
N HIS A 79 -4.12 -9.44 -3.45
CA HIS A 79 -5.10 -9.20 -2.38
C HIS A 79 -5.72 -7.79 -2.48
N LEU A 80 -7.06 -7.64 -2.49
CA LEU A 80 -7.71 -6.33 -2.40
C LEU A 80 -7.23 -5.55 -1.17
N ASP A 81 -6.98 -6.25 -0.07
CA ASP A 81 -6.45 -5.71 1.18
C ASP A 81 -4.99 -5.25 1.11
N HIS A 82 -4.30 -5.51 0.00
CA HIS A 82 -2.95 -5.02 -0.26
C HIS A 82 -2.90 -4.01 -1.40
N MET A 83 -3.85 -4.05 -2.34
CA MET A 83 -3.81 -3.23 -3.55
C MET A 83 -4.96 -2.22 -3.70
N GLY A 84 -5.96 -2.25 -2.82
CA GLY A 84 -7.18 -1.44 -2.94
C GLY A 84 -6.93 0.07 -2.87
N GLY A 85 -5.81 0.52 -2.27
CA GLY A 85 -5.44 1.93 -2.25
C GLY A 85 -4.76 2.43 -3.54
N VAL A 86 -4.36 1.54 -4.45
CA VAL A 86 -3.63 1.90 -5.67
C VAL A 86 -4.38 2.89 -6.56
N PRO A 87 -5.66 2.70 -6.94
CA PRO A 87 -6.35 3.61 -7.86
C PRO A 87 -6.38 5.06 -7.36
N ARG A 88 -6.59 5.25 -6.05
CA ARG A 88 -6.57 6.58 -5.44
C ARG A 88 -5.17 7.19 -5.49
N LEU A 89 -4.13 6.43 -5.13
CA LEU A 89 -2.75 6.91 -5.13
C LEU A 89 -2.27 7.26 -6.55
N ALA A 90 -2.60 6.46 -7.55
CA ALA A 90 -2.28 6.72 -8.95
C ALA A 90 -2.93 8.01 -9.46
N ARG A 91 -4.20 8.24 -9.13
CA ARG A 91 -4.91 9.48 -9.46
C ARG A 91 -4.33 10.71 -8.77
N GLU A 92 -3.94 10.59 -7.50
CA GLU A 92 -3.35 11.68 -6.72
C GLU A 92 -1.90 11.99 -7.12
N ARG A 93 -1.17 10.98 -7.62
CA ARG A 93 0.26 11.07 -7.96
C ARG A 93 0.52 10.47 -9.35
N PRO A 94 0.12 11.16 -10.43
CA PRO A 94 0.35 10.67 -11.79
C PRO A 94 1.84 10.37 -12.04
N GLY A 95 2.12 9.20 -12.62
CA GLY A 95 3.49 8.74 -12.92
C GLY A 95 4.27 8.15 -11.73
N LEU A 96 3.62 7.92 -10.58
CA LEU A 96 4.23 7.18 -9.47
C LEU A 96 4.42 5.71 -9.88
N PRO A 97 5.65 5.16 -9.88
CA PRO A 97 5.87 3.77 -10.26
C PRO A 97 5.19 2.79 -9.30
N ILE A 98 4.61 1.71 -9.86
CA ILE A 98 3.98 0.63 -9.10
C ILE A 98 4.59 -0.69 -9.56
N TRP A 99 5.31 -1.35 -8.66
CA TRP A 99 5.95 -2.64 -8.89
C TRP A 99 5.15 -3.77 -8.26
N LYS A 100 4.97 -4.84 -9.02
CA LYS A 100 4.41 -6.11 -8.56
C LYS A 100 5.12 -7.23 -9.31
N LEU A 101 5.41 -8.33 -8.64
CA LEU A 101 5.92 -9.51 -9.33
C LEU A 101 4.76 -10.18 -10.09
N GLU A 102 4.90 -10.29 -11.42
CA GLU A 102 3.97 -11.06 -12.22
C GLU A 102 4.12 -12.56 -11.91
N PRO A 103 3.00 -13.29 -11.73
CA PRO A 103 3.07 -14.73 -11.53
C PRO A 103 3.66 -15.41 -12.78
N PRO A 104 4.37 -16.54 -12.63
CA PRO A 104 4.82 -17.34 -13.76
C PRO A 104 3.65 -17.71 -14.67
N GLU A 105 3.93 -17.80 -15.98
CA GLU A 105 2.94 -18.19 -16.97
C GLU A 105 2.23 -19.49 -16.58
N GLY A 106 0.90 -19.47 -16.58
CA GLY A 106 0.06 -20.61 -16.17
C GLY A 106 -0.29 -20.68 -14.68
N LEU A 107 0.25 -19.82 -13.83
CA LEU A 107 -0.17 -19.70 -12.43
C LEU A 107 -1.31 -18.69 -12.30
N GLN A 108 -2.55 -19.18 -12.14
CA GLN A 108 -3.68 -18.30 -11.82
C GLN A 108 -3.57 -17.82 -10.38
N THR A 109 -3.36 -16.52 -10.19
CA THR A 109 -3.67 -15.85 -8.92
C THR A 109 -5.16 -15.55 -8.93
N ASN A 110 -5.92 -15.99 -7.93
CA ASN A 110 -7.38 -15.83 -7.81
C ASN A 110 -7.83 -14.35 -7.62
N CYS A 111 -7.32 -13.43 -8.43
CA CYS A 111 -7.55 -12.01 -8.33
C CYS A 111 -8.58 -11.64 -9.40
N LEU A 112 -9.79 -11.35 -8.94
CA LEU A 112 -10.92 -10.94 -9.78
C LEU A 112 -10.68 -9.50 -10.27
N GLY A 113 -10.16 -9.34 -11.48
CA GLY A 113 -10.13 -8.05 -12.20
C GLY A 113 -8.87 -7.83 -13.05
N SER A 114 -9.06 -7.55 -14.34
CA SER A 114 -8.04 -7.01 -15.23
C SER A 114 -7.82 -5.53 -14.91
N TRP A 115 -6.57 -5.16 -14.65
CA TRP A 115 -6.15 -3.78 -14.37
C TRP A 115 -6.26 -2.84 -15.58
N GLU A 116 -6.38 -3.43 -16.77
CA GLU A 116 -6.47 -2.74 -18.06
C GLU A 116 -7.72 -1.85 -18.17
N ASP A 117 -8.76 -2.14 -17.37
CA ASP A 117 -10.01 -1.37 -17.39
C ASP A 117 -9.93 -0.08 -16.54
N ASP A 118 -9.04 -0.01 -15.55
CA ASP A 118 -8.97 1.08 -14.57
C ASP A 118 -7.73 1.97 -14.69
N LEU A 119 -6.62 1.45 -15.24
CA LEU A 119 -5.37 2.18 -15.45
C LEU A 119 -4.93 1.99 -16.90
N GLY A 120 -4.71 3.10 -17.61
CA GLY A 120 -4.42 3.06 -19.04
C GLY A 120 -3.16 2.24 -19.37
N PRO A 121 -3.03 1.76 -20.63
CA PRO A 121 -1.85 1.01 -21.04
C PRO A 121 -0.59 1.87 -20.89
N GLY A 122 0.31 1.51 -19.98
CA GLY A 122 1.61 2.15 -19.78
C GLY A 122 2.04 2.39 -18.32
N ASP A 123 1.14 2.19 -17.35
CA ASP A 123 1.35 2.58 -15.94
C ASP A 123 1.98 1.49 -15.04
N ILE A 124 2.39 0.35 -15.62
CA ILE A 124 2.92 -0.80 -14.87
C ILE A 124 4.26 -1.24 -15.47
N TRP A 125 5.35 -1.01 -14.75
CA TRP A 125 6.70 -1.52 -15.03
C TRP A 125 7.38 -1.89 -13.72
#